data_AF-A0A0M4G9I9-F1
#
_entry.id   AF-A0A0M4G9I9-F1
#
_cell.length_a   1.000
_cell.length_b   1.000
_cell.length_c   1.000
_cell.angle_alpha   90.00
_cell.angle_beta   90.00
_cell.angle_gamma   90.00
#
_symmetry.space_group_name_H-M   'P 1'
#
loop_
_entity.id
_entity.type
_entity.pdbx_description
1 polymer ?
#
loop_
_entity_poly.entity_id
_entity_poly.type
_entity_poly.pdbx_seq_one_letter_code
_entity_poly.pdbx_strand_id
1 'polypeptide(L)'
;MQYLKKEQLISKAFERSIDESSKDFEQALAESEGEHIAIFKSLLKRFYNVEAIFDKDKPIYNPLLGRILTFLVLSDVFSRNAYRKYNANSFTEKNKEWAEKELEKLSKGIIILEDLPKKPDDPNNKKADSIFGNLRNEDFYI
;
A
#
# COMPACT_ATOMS: atom_id res chain seq x y z
N MET A 1 -4.17 14.71 -5.81
CA MET A 1 -3.67 13.74 -4.84
C MET A 1 -4.82 13.20 -4.01
N GLN A 2 -4.87 11.90 -3.70
CA GLN A 2 -6.04 11.24 -3.10
C GLN A 2 -5.80 10.71 -1.67
N TYR A 3 -4.63 10.19 -1.37
CA TYR A 3 -4.33 9.52 -0.10
C TYR A 3 -3.21 10.21 0.68
N LEU A 4 -2.23 10.80 -0.02
CA LEU A 4 -1.12 11.53 0.58
C LEU A 4 -1.41 13.02 0.67
N LYS A 5 -1.00 13.62 1.80
CA LYS A 5 -0.94 15.08 1.95
C LYS A 5 0.39 15.60 1.43
N LYS A 6 0.37 16.75 0.74
CA LYS A 6 1.57 17.43 0.22
C LYS A 6 2.64 17.67 1.30
N GLU A 7 2.21 17.95 2.53
CA GLU A 7 3.07 18.09 3.71
C GLU A 7 3.91 16.84 4.02
N GLN A 8 3.37 15.63 3.79
CA GLN A 8 4.09 14.38 4.05
C GLN A 8 5.22 14.17 3.04
N LEU A 9 4.99 14.57 1.79
CA LEU A 9 6.02 14.60 0.75
C LEU A 9 7.11 15.63 1.09
N ILE A 10 6.73 16.84 1.50
CA ILE A 10 7.68 17.92 1.86
C ILE A 10 8.50 17.55 3.11
N SER A 11 7.92 16.84 4.08
CA SER A 11 8.67 16.40 5.26
C SER A 11 9.80 15.39 4.95
N LYS A 12 9.72 14.73 3.79
CA LYS A 12 10.64 13.66 3.37
C LYS A 12 11.50 14.00 2.16
N ALA A 13 11.05 14.92 1.31
CA ALA A 13 11.81 15.47 0.20
C ALA A 13 12.34 16.85 0.56
N PHE A 14 13.64 17.11 0.34
CA PHE A 14 14.18 18.46 0.49
C PHE A 14 13.40 19.43 -0.41
N GLU A 15 12.80 20.45 0.21
CA GLU A 15 11.93 21.49 -0.37
C GLU A 15 12.50 22.10 -1.66
N ARG A 16 13.84 22.20 -1.75
CA ARG A 16 14.59 22.68 -2.92
C ARG A 16 14.41 21.88 -4.21
N SER A 17 14.01 20.61 -4.16
CA SER A 17 13.79 19.80 -5.37
C SER A 17 12.38 19.93 -5.95
N ILE A 18 11.47 20.59 -5.24
CA ILE A 18 10.05 20.72 -5.58
C ILE A 18 9.77 22.02 -6.36
N ASP A 19 10.54 23.09 -6.12
CA ASP A 19 10.23 24.44 -6.63
C ASP A 19 10.51 24.65 -8.14
N GLU A 20 11.48 23.95 -8.74
CA GLU A 20 11.96 24.29 -10.10
C GLU A 20 11.01 23.91 -11.26
N SER A 21 9.91 23.17 -11.03
CA SER A 21 8.96 22.78 -12.10
C SER A 21 7.51 22.67 -11.62
N SER A 22 7.06 23.65 -10.84
CA SER A 22 5.86 23.57 -9.98
C SER A 22 4.54 23.17 -10.66
N LYS A 23 4.36 23.31 -11.99
CA LYS A 23 3.12 22.88 -12.68
C LYS A 23 3.17 21.44 -13.19
N ASP A 24 4.25 21.04 -13.86
CA ASP A 24 4.41 19.66 -14.33
C ASP A 24 4.60 18.69 -13.15
N PHE A 25 5.18 19.19 -12.06
CA PHE A 25 5.46 18.42 -10.86
C PHE A 25 4.20 17.99 -10.09
N GLU A 26 3.20 18.88 -9.96
CA GLU A 26 1.94 18.55 -9.28
C GLU A 26 1.10 17.54 -10.06
N GLN A 27 1.09 17.65 -11.39
CA GLN A 27 0.42 16.66 -12.25
C GLN A 27 1.14 15.30 -12.20
N ALA A 28 2.47 15.29 -12.32
CA ALA A 28 3.26 14.06 -12.23
C ALA A 28 3.13 13.37 -10.87
N LEU A 29 3.03 14.15 -9.78
CA LEU A 29 2.76 13.62 -8.44
C LEU A 29 1.39 12.94 -8.36
N ALA A 30 0.35 13.60 -8.88
CA ALA A 30 -1.00 13.06 -8.86
C ALA A 30 -1.14 11.79 -9.72
N GLU A 31 -0.47 11.75 -10.87
CA GLU A 31 -0.42 10.58 -11.76
C GLU A 31 0.32 9.41 -11.09
N SER A 32 1.54 9.65 -10.58
CA SER A 32 2.33 8.63 -9.88
C SER A 32 1.62 8.10 -8.63
N GLU A 33 0.98 8.97 -7.84
CA GLU A 33 0.19 8.52 -6.71
C GLU A 33 -0.99 7.64 -7.15
N GLY A 34 -1.70 8.00 -8.21
CA GLY A 34 -2.80 7.21 -8.76
C GLY A 34 -2.36 5.81 -9.21
N GLU A 35 -1.22 5.72 -9.90
CA GLU A 35 -0.62 4.46 -10.34
C GLU A 35 -0.26 3.56 -9.15
N HIS A 36 0.44 4.11 -8.15
CA HIS A 36 0.82 3.34 -6.96
C HIS A 36 -0.39 2.93 -6.13
N ILE A 37 -1.42 3.78 -5.99
CA ILE A 37 -2.68 3.39 -5.34
C ILE A 37 -3.34 2.22 -6.08
N ALA A 38 -3.32 2.19 -7.41
CA ALA A 38 -3.87 1.08 -8.18
C ALA A 38 -3.09 -0.23 -7.93
N ILE A 39 -1.76 -0.16 -7.83
CA ILE A 39 -0.91 -1.31 -7.46
C ILE A 39 -1.19 -1.76 -6.02
N PHE A 40 -1.34 -0.83 -5.08
CA PHE A 40 -1.68 -1.18 -3.69
C PHE A 40 -3.05 -1.85 -3.62
N LYS A 41 -4.03 -1.34 -4.37
CA LYS A 41 -5.36 -1.96 -4.49
C LYS A 41 -5.24 -3.40 -4.99
N SER A 42 -4.45 -3.67 -6.02
CA SER A 42 -4.33 -5.04 -6.57
C SER A 42 -3.67 -6.01 -5.58
N LEU A 43 -2.63 -5.58 -4.86
CA LEU A 43 -1.87 -6.41 -3.92
C LEU A 43 -2.61 -6.62 -2.58
N LEU A 44 -3.26 -5.59 -2.05
CA LEU A 44 -3.86 -5.60 -0.70
C LEU A 44 -5.31 -6.08 -0.68
N LYS A 45 -6.01 -6.13 -1.84
CA LYS A 45 -7.41 -6.57 -1.95
C LYS A 45 -7.69 -7.96 -1.37
N ARG A 46 -6.67 -8.80 -1.26
CA ARG A 46 -6.80 -10.14 -0.65
C ARG A 46 -7.12 -10.08 0.84
N PHE A 47 -6.56 -9.12 1.57
CA PHE A 47 -6.63 -9.06 3.04
C PHE A 47 -7.48 -7.90 3.56
N TYR A 48 -7.53 -6.79 2.81
CA TYR A 48 -8.15 -5.55 3.26
C TYR A 48 -9.26 -5.07 2.34
N ASN A 49 -10.17 -4.26 2.89
CA ASN A 49 -11.13 -3.50 2.09
C ASN A 49 -10.45 -2.27 1.49
N VAL A 50 -9.75 -2.48 0.37
CA VAL A 50 -9.00 -1.44 -0.33
C VAL A 50 -9.87 -0.31 -0.88
N GLU A 51 -11.17 -0.55 -1.08
CA GLU A 51 -12.11 0.49 -1.53
C GLU A 51 -12.38 1.51 -0.43
N ALA A 52 -12.57 1.04 0.81
CA ALA A 52 -12.72 1.91 1.98
C ALA A 52 -11.41 2.62 2.36
N ILE A 53 -10.26 1.96 2.15
CA ILE A 53 -8.95 2.53 2.49
C ILE A 53 -8.59 3.69 1.56
N PHE A 54 -8.75 3.49 0.26
CA PHE A 54 -8.40 4.46 -0.78
C PHE A 54 -9.65 5.09 -1.39
N ASP A 55 -10.63 5.40 -0.54
CA ASP A 55 -11.82 6.17 -0.90
C ASP A 55 -11.41 7.61 -1.29
N LYS A 56 -12.10 8.21 -2.25
CA LYS A 56 -11.85 9.57 -2.70
C LYS A 56 -12.31 10.62 -1.69
N ASP A 57 -13.40 10.34 -0.96
CA ASP A 57 -14.04 11.34 -0.10
C ASP A 57 -13.63 11.18 1.36
N LYS A 58 -13.41 9.93 1.81
CA LYS A 58 -13.02 9.62 3.20
C LYS A 58 -12.00 8.47 3.27
N PRO A 59 -10.76 8.68 2.81
CA PRO A 59 -9.72 7.66 2.90
C PRO A 59 -9.39 7.34 4.36
N ILE A 60 -9.19 6.06 4.67
CA ILE A 60 -8.70 5.62 5.98
C ILE A 60 -7.17 5.66 5.95
N TYR A 61 -6.63 6.70 6.57
CA TYR A 61 -5.19 6.92 6.60
C TYR A 61 -4.48 5.98 7.58
N ASN A 62 -3.50 5.25 7.09
CA ASN A 62 -2.57 4.48 7.91
C ASN A 62 -1.14 5.03 7.74
N PRO A 63 -0.42 5.35 8.84
CA PRO A 63 0.92 5.92 8.77
C PRO A 63 1.94 5.06 8.01
N LEU A 64 1.85 3.73 8.10
CA LEU A 64 2.76 2.83 7.40
C LEU A 64 2.48 2.86 5.89
N LEU A 65 1.21 2.72 5.50
CA LEU A 65 0.81 2.80 4.09
C LEU A 65 1.17 4.16 3.48
N GLY A 66 0.88 5.25 4.19
CA GLY A 66 1.24 6.60 3.78
C GLY A 66 2.75 6.74 3.58
N ARG A 67 3.57 6.18 4.47
CA ARG A 67 5.03 6.23 4.35
C ARG A 67 5.56 5.43 3.16
N ILE A 68 5.06 4.22 2.93
CA ILE A 68 5.46 3.38 1.79
C ILE A 68 5.09 4.10 0.49
N LEU A 69 3.85 4.57 0.38
CA LEU A 69 3.37 5.28 -0.81
C LEU A 69 4.17 6.57 -1.06
N THR A 70 4.52 7.31 -0.01
CA THR A 70 5.36 8.52 -0.10
C THR A 70 6.72 8.20 -0.73
N PHE A 71 7.40 7.15 -0.28
CA PHE A 71 8.73 6.82 -0.83
C PHE A 71 8.68 6.33 -2.28
N LEU A 72 7.65 5.59 -2.66
CA LEU A 72 7.47 5.15 -4.05
C LEU A 72 7.19 6.34 -4.97
N VAL A 73 6.23 7.19 -4.62
CA VAL A 73 5.88 8.40 -5.40
C VAL A 73 7.08 9.34 -5.50
N LEU A 74 7.79 9.59 -4.41
CA LEU A 74 9.00 10.40 -4.43
C LEU A 74 10.07 9.79 -5.33
N SER A 75 10.26 8.47 -5.31
CA SER A 75 11.27 7.82 -6.15
C SER A 75 10.99 8.00 -7.65
N ASP A 76 9.73 7.91 -8.07
CA ASP A 76 9.33 8.14 -9.46
C ASP A 76 9.54 9.59 -9.86
N VAL A 77 9.12 10.52 -9.01
CA VAL A 77 9.24 11.96 -9.27
C VAL A 77 10.70 12.39 -9.30
N PHE A 78 11.53 11.88 -8.39
CA PHE A 78 12.96 12.08 -8.42
C PHE A 78 13.58 11.46 -9.67
N SER A 79 13.16 10.28 -10.12
CA SER A 79 13.70 9.67 -11.35
C SER A 79 13.43 10.53 -12.60
N ARG A 80 12.28 11.21 -12.66
CA ARG A 80 11.93 12.14 -13.75
C ARG A 80 12.82 13.40 -13.74
N ASN A 81 13.16 13.92 -12.56
CA ASN A 81 14.06 15.08 -12.40
C ASN A 81 15.55 14.70 -12.48
N ALA A 82 15.92 13.48 -12.08
CA ALA A 82 17.29 13.04 -11.82
C ALA A 82 17.95 12.30 -12.99
N TYR A 83 17.47 12.44 -14.23
CA TYR A 83 18.25 12.04 -15.41
C TYR A 83 19.64 12.72 -15.46
N ARG A 84 19.90 13.72 -14.58
CA ARG A 84 21.22 14.32 -14.38
C ARG A 84 22.13 13.66 -13.33
N LYS A 85 21.66 12.82 -12.39
CA LYS A 85 22.52 12.19 -11.34
C LYS A 85 21.91 10.90 -10.76
N TYR A 86 21.61 9.90 -11.58
CA TYR A 86 21.31 8.56 -11.07
C TYR A 86 22.52 8.04 -10.27
N ASN A 87 22.34 7.78 -8.98
CA ASN A 87 23.35 7.19 -8.11
C ASN A 87 22.72 6.01 -7.40
N ALA A 88 23.20 4.81 -7.71
CA ALA A 88 22.72 3.55 -7.16
C ALA A 88 22.83 3.47 -5.61
N ASN A 89 23.63 4.36 -5.00
CA ASN A 89 23.75 4.48 -3.54
C ASN A 89 22.94 5.63 -2.95
N SER A 90 22.06 6.25 -3.73
CA SER A 90 21.23 7.36 -3.26
C SER A 90 20.29 6.90 -2.15
N PHE A 91 20.02 7.81 -1.21
CA PHE A 91 19.07 7.59 -0.13
C PHE A 91 17.66 7.28 -0.68
N THR A 92 17.31 7.82 -1.85
CA THR A 92 16.05 7.59 -2.55
C THR A 92 15.87 6.15 -2.99
N GLU A 93 16.89 5.52 -3.60
CA GLU A 93 16.83 4.10 -3.99
C GLU A 93 16.69 3.18 -2.79
N LYS A 94 17.45 3.43 -1.71
CA LYS A 94 17.34 2.65 -0.47
C LYS A 94 15.94 2.76 0.15
N ASN A 95 15.32 3.93 0.12
CA ASN A 95 13.96 4.13 0.60
C ASN A 95 12.92 3.43 -0.29
N LYS A 96 13.15 3.41 -1.61
CA LYS A 96 12.32 2.67 -2.57
C LYS A 96 12.39 1.16 -2.30
N GLU A 97 13.59 0.59 -2.21
CA GLU A 97 13.76 -0.84 -1.91
C GLU A 97 13.13 -1.24 -0.57
N TRP A 98 13.27 -0.37 0.45
CA TRP A 98 12.62 -0.58 1.74
C TRP A 98 11.09 -0.59 1.59
N ALA A 99 10.53 0.37 0.85
CA ALA A 99 9.10 0.45 0.61
C ALA A 99 8.56 -0.77 -0.16
N GLU A 100 9.27 -1.24 -1.20
CA GLU A 100 8.92 -2.43 -1.96
C GLU A 100 8.91 -3.69 -1.08
N LYS A 101 9.95 -3.87 -0.23
CA LYS A 101 10.03 -5.00 0.71
C LYS A 101 8.91 -4.98 1.74
N GLU A 102 8.58 -3.82 2.28
CA GLU A 102 7.47 -3.69 3.24
C GLU A 102 6.11 -3.94 2.56
N LEU A 103 5.92 -3.45 1.34
CA LEU A 103 4.72 -3.75 0.54
C LEU A 103 4.59 -5.25 0.24
N GLU A 104 5.70 -5.93 -0.06
CA GLU A 104 5.72 -7.37 -0.27
C GLU A 104 5.34 -8.15 1.01
N LYS A 105 5.85 -7.73 2.17
CA LYS A 105 5.46 -8.31 3.47
C LYS A 105 3.98 -8.12 3.77
N LEU A 106 3.43 -6.93 3.47
CA LEU A 106 2.00 -6.64 3.61
C LEU A 106 1.17 -7.50 2.65
N SER A 107 1.60 -7.62 1.39
CA SER A 107 0.94 -8.45 0.37
C SER A 107 0.99 -9.94 0.69
N LYS A 108 2.00 -10.40 1.44
CA LYS A 108 2.11 -11.80 1.90
C LYS A 108 1.37 -12.05 3.22
N GLY A 109 0.88 -11.00 3.89
CA GLY A 109 0.25 -11.10 5.20
C GLY A 109 1.23 -11.39 6.34
N ILE A 110 2.54 -11.15 6.14
CA ILE A 110 3.57 -11.26 7.19
C ILE A 110 3.40 -10.12 8.20
N ILE A 111 3.06 -8.93 7.70
CA ILE A 111 2.68 -7.77 8.50
C ILE A 111 1.19 -7.58 8.32
N ILE A 112 0.46 -7.50 9.43
CA ILE A 112 -0.98 -7.28 9.46
C ILE A 112 -1.24 -5.93 10.12
N LEU A 113 -1.99 -5.08 9.43
CA LEU A 113 -2.43 -3.79 9.92
C LEU A 113 -3.81 -3.97 10.52
N GLU A 114 -3.88 -4.16 11.84
CA GLU A 114 -5.14 -4.45 12.55
C GLU A 114 -6.13 -3.28 12.49
N ASP A 115 -5.63 -2.05 12.38
CA ASP A 115 -6.43 -0.82 12.31
C ASP A 115 -7.18 -0.64 10.97
N LEU A 116 -6.85 -1.44 9.95
CA LEU A 116 -7.46 -1.32 8.63
C LEU A 116 -8.70 -2.20 8.50
N PRO A 117 -9.74 -1.72 7.78
CA PRO A 117 -10.94 -2.52 7.56
C PRO A 117 -10.56 -3.80 6.82
N LYS A 118 -10.87 -4.94 7.46
CA LYS A 118 -10.73 -6.25 6.83
C LYS A 118 -11.67 -6.33 5.64
N LYS A 119 -11.32 -7.19 4.68
CA LYS A 119 -12.20 -7.48 3.55
C LYS A 119 -13.59 -7.89 4.10
N PRO A 120 -14.70 -7.31 3.61
CA PRO A 120 -16.03 -7.75 4.02
C PRO A 120 -16.17 -9.25 3.72
N ASP A 121 -16.68 -10.00 4.70
CA ASP A 121 -17.00 -11.41 4.51
C ASP A 121 -18.04 -11.49 3.40
N ASP A 122 -17.71 -12.24 2.34
CA ASP A 122 -18.62 -12.47 1.23
C ASP A 122 -19.78 -13.34 1.75
N PRO A 123 -21.04 -12.87 1.74
CA PRO A 123 -22.17 -13.63 2.28
C PRO A 123 -22.41 -14.95 1.53
N ASN A 124 -21.85 -15.11 0.33
CA ASN A 124 -21.88 -16.36 -0.43
C ASN A 124 -20.68 -17.29 -0.17
N ASN A 125 -19.62 -16.79 0.47
CA ASN A 125 -18.49 -17.61 0.90
C ASN A 125 -18.71 -18.01 2.35
N LYS A 126 -19.74 -18.85 2.57
CA LYS A 126 -19.85 -19.59 3.83
C LYS A 126 -18.52 -20.30 4.03
N LYS A 127 -17.74 -19.86 5.03
CA LYS A 127 -16.68 -20.70 5.58
C LYS A 127 -17.33 -22.05 5.81
N ALA A 128 -16.87 -23.08 5.11
CA ALA A 128 -17.25 -24.43 5.44
C ALA A 128 -16.77 -24.64 6.87
N ASP A 129 -17.68 -24.50 7.83
CA ASP A 129 -17.45 -24.95 9.20
C ASP A 129 -16.95 -26.37 9.04
N SER A 130 -15.69 -26.57 9.39
CA SER A 130 -15.06 -27.87 9.31
C SER A 130 -15.77 -28.70 10.37
N ILE A 131 -16.82 -29.43 9.97
CA ILE A 131 -17.52 -30.35 10.84
C ILE A 131 -16.50 -31.44 11.18
N PHE A 132 -15.82 -31.27 12.31
CA PHE A 132 -15.05 -32.33 12.95
C PHE A 132 -16.06 -33.34 13.49
N GLY A 133 -16.52 -34.23 12.61
CA GLY A 133 -17.32 -35.39 12.98
C GLY A 133 -16.45 -36.37 13.75
N ASN A 134 -16.77 -36.59 15.02
CA ASN A 134 -16.16 -37.63 15.84
C ASN A 134 -16.60 -38.99 15.26
N LEU A 135 -15.69 -39.71 14.58
CA LEU A 135 -15.95 -41.01 13.95
C LEU A 135 -16.02 -42.18 14.96
N ARG A 136 -16.15 -41.91 16.26
CA ARG A 136 -16.31 -42.95 17.27
C ARG A 136 -17.77 -43.42 17.29
N ASN A 137 -18.05 -44.42 16.46
CA ASN A 137 -19.25 -45.23 16.56
C ASN A 137 -19.04 -46.20 17.74
N GLU A 138 -19.65 -45.93 18.90
CA GLU A 138 -19.57 -46.80 20.09
C GLU A 138 -20.61 -47.93 20.09
N ASP A 139 -21.50 -48.01 19.09
CA ASP A 139 -22.58 -49.00 19.00
C ASP A 139 -22.33 -50.09 17.94
N PHE A 140 -21.15 -50.71 17.93
CA PHE A 140 -20.95 -52.02 17.30
C PHE A 140 -20.78 -53.09 18.38
N TYR A 141 -21.90 -53.65 18.85
CA TYR A 141 -21.94 -54.97 19.49
C TYR A 141 -22.38 -55.98 18.43
N ILE A 142 -21.47 -56.88 18.03
CA ILE A 142 -21.78 -58.19 17.44
C ILE A 142 -21.74 -59.21 18.57
#